data_AF-A0A351J1Y5-F1
#
_entry.id   AF-A0A351J1Y5-F1
#
_cell.length_a   1.000
_cell.length_b   1.000
_cell.length_c   1.000
_cell.angle_alpha   90.00
_cell.angle_beta   90.00
_cell.angle_gamma   90.00
#
_symmetry.space_group_name_H-M   'P 1'
#
loop_
_entity.id
_entity.type
_entity.pdbx_description
1 polymer ?
#
loop_
_entity_poly.entity_id
_entity_poly.type
_entity_poly.pdbx_seq_one_letter_code
_entity_poly.pdbx_strand_id
1 'polypeptide(L)' 'KALEKPAYTHLYAATYALIGHEKMVSQDSSHGMFSEKTLEMMPDLYHRIAYFEAIGRAEGGEYGILSCN' A
#
# COMPACT_ATOMS: atom_id res chain seq x y z
N LYS A 1 -5.83 -20.04 11.40
CA LYS A 1 -4.43 -19.52 11.48
C LYS A 1 -4.41 -18.21 12.28
N ALA A 2 -3.25 -17.78 12.80
CA ALA A 2 -3.17 -16.58 13.65
C ALA A 2 -3.68 -15.30 12.96
N LEU A 3 -3.42 -15.13 11.65
CA LEU A 3 -3.76 -13.92 10.89
C LEU A 3 -5.22 -13.82 10.42
N GLU A 4 -6.03 -14.88 10.54
CA GLU A 4 -7.43 -14.90 10.09
C GLU A 4 -8.38 -14.19 11.08
N LYS A 5 -7.88 -13.70 12.20
CA LYS A 5 -8.69 -12.98 13.18
C LYS A 5 -9.07 -11.60 12.61
N PRO A 6 -10.33 -11.16 12.72
CA PRO A 6 -10.76 -9.82 12.27
C PRO A 6 -9.92 -8.68 12.87
N ALA A 7 -9.40 -8.87 14.09
CA ALA A 7 -8.51 -7.91 14.74
C ALA A 7 -7.21 -7.65 13.96
N TYR A 8 -6.80 -8.50 13.02
CA TYR A 8 -5.54 -8.38 12.28
C TYR A 8 -5.73 -7.97 10.82
N THR A 9 -6.95 -7.69 10.37
CA THR A 9 -7.22 -7.30 8.97
C THR A 9 -6.42 -6.05 8.57
N HIS A 10 -6.21 -5.11 9.50
CA HIS A 10 -5.41 -3.91 9.28
C HIS A 10 -3.92 -4.18 9.06
N LEU A 11 -3.39 -5.31 9.54
CA LEU A 11 -1.98 -5.67 9.34
C LEU A 11 -1.69 -5.97 7.87
N TYR A 12 -2.63 -6.59 7.15
CA TYR A 12 -2.48 -6.83 5.71
C TYR A 12 -2.37 -5.52 4.93
N ALA A 13 -3.29 -4.57 5.20
CA ALA A 13 -3.27 -3.26 4.56
C ALA A 13 -1.95 -2.52 4.86
N ALA A 14 -1.52 -2.51 6.13
CA ALA A 14 -0.26 -1.90 6.52
C ALA A 14 0.95 -2.56 5.84
N THR A 15 1.00 -3.89 5.77
CA THR A 15 2.10 -4.62 5.11
C THR A 15 2.19 -4.26 3.63
N TYR A 16 1.09 -4.33 2.88
CA TYR A 16 1.12 -3.97 1.46
C TYR A 16 1.40 -2.49 1.25
N ALA A 17 0.91 -1.61 2.12
CA ALA A 17 1.23 -0.19 2.04
C ALA A 17 2.73 0.08 2.26
N LEU A 18 3.40 -0.67 3.12
CA LEU A 18 4.86 -0.59 3.28
C LEU A 18 5.63 -1.16 2.09
N ILE A 19 5.14 -2.25 1.48
CA ILE A 19 5.73 -2.78 0.23
C ILE A 19 5.62 -1.74 -0.90
N GLY A 20 4.44 -1.16 -1.08
CA GLY A 20 4.23 -0.12 -2.09
C GLY A 20 5.07 1.13 -1.83
N HIS A 21 5.21 1.53 -0.55
CA HIS A 21 6.10 2.62 -0.14
C HIS A 21 7.54 2.35 -0.60
N GLU A 22 8.09 1.18 -0.27
CA GLU A 22 9.47 0.81 -0.61
C GLU A 22 9.70 0.83 -2.13
N LYS A 23 8.73 0.31 -2.90
CA LYS A 23 8.78 0.35 -4.37
C LYS A 23 8.87 1.77 -4.91
N MET A 24 8.04 2.68 -4.41
CA MET A 24 8.03 4.07 -4.89
C MET A 24 9.32 4.80 -4.49
N VAL A 25 9.80 4.59 -3.25
CA VAL A 25 11.06 5.17 -2.76
C VAL A 25 12.27 4.67 -3.55
N SER A 26 12.26 3.41 -3.99
CA SER A 26 13.32 2.85 -4.83
C SER A 26 13.45 3.53 -6.19
N GLN A 27 12.38 4.17 -6.68
CA GLN A 27 12.40 4.94 -7.93
C GLN A 27 12.79 6.40 -7.69
N ASP A 28 12.19 7.01 -6.67
CA ASP A 28 12.42 8.40 -6.26
C ASP A 28 12.01 8.54 -4.79
N SER A 29 12.95 8.94 -3.93
CA SER A 29 12.71 9.09 -2.50
C SER A 29 11.61 10.11 -2.18
N SER A 30 11.33 11.06 -3.08
CA SER A 30 10.24 12.01 -2.93
C SER A 30 8.84 11.41 -3.12
N HIS A 31 8.71 10.16 -3.57
CA HIS A 31 7.42 9.48 -3.76
C HIS A 31 7.04 8.58 -2.59
N GLY A 32 7.81 8.60 -1.49
CA GLY A 32 7.48 7.86 -0.28
C GLY A 32 6.17 8.33 0.38
N MET A 33 5.50 7.41 1.07
CA MET A 33 4.23 7.65 1.78
C MET A 33 4.23 8.87 2.71
N PHE A 34 5.38 9.22 3.28
CA PHE A 34 5.50 10.31 4.24
C PHE A 34 6.34 11.47 3.70
N SER A 35 6.61 11.53 2.39
CA SER A 35 7.31 12.66 1.78
C SER A 35 6.41 13.91 1.78
N GLU A 36 7.04 15.09 1.75
CA GLU A 36 6.32 16.38 1.64
C GLU A 36 5.37 16.37 0.44
N LYS A 37 5.86 15.95 -0.72
CA LYS A 37 5.07 15.81 -1.95
C LYS A 37 3.82 14.95 -1.76
N THR A 38 3.96 13.79 -1.12
CA THR A 38 2.82 12.89 -0.89
C THR A 38 1.85 13.46 0.14
N LEU A 39 2.36 14.12 1.18
CA LEU A 39 1.53 14.78 2.21
C LEU A 39 0.72 15.95 1.62
N GLU A 40 1.28 16.70 0.68
CA GLU A 40 0.58 17.77 -0.04
C GLU A 40 -0.52 17.23 -0.96
N MET A 41 -0.23 16.16 -1.71
CA MET A 41 -1.19 15.55 -2.64
C MET A 41 -2.29 14.75 -1.92
N MET A 42 -1.94 14.07 -0.83
CA MET A 42 -2.81 13.16 -0.09
C MET A 42 -2.64 13.41 1.43
N PRO A 43 -3.24 14.47 2.00
CA PRO A 43 -3.06 14.83 3.40
C PRO A 43 -3.69 13.83 4.38
N ASP A 44 -4.72 13.10 3.97
CA ASP A 44 -5.33 12.04 4.77
C ASP A 44 -4.48 10.77 4.80
N LEU A 45 -4.27 10.21 5.99
CA LEU A 45 -3.44 9.01 6.18
C LEU A 45 -4.08 7.77 5.55
N TYR A 46 -5.40 7.62 5.63
CA TYR A 46 -6.09 6.45 5.08
C TYR A 46 -6.02 6.42 3.56
N HIS A 47 -6.15 7.57 2.89
CA HIS A 47 -5.94 7.70 1.45
C HIS A 47 -4.52 7.29 1.04
N ARG A 48 -3.50 7.70 1.80
CA ARG A 48 -2.13 7.26 1.54
C ARG A 48 -2.00 5.75 1.72
N ILE A 49 -2.47 5.19 2.84
CA ILE A 49 -2.40 3.74 3.09
C ILE A 49 -3.05 2.97 1.92
N ALA A 50 -4.24 3.36 1.48
CA ALA A 50 -4.94 2.71 0.37
C ALA A 50 -4.17 2.80 -0.96
N TYR A 51 -3.60 3.97 -1.27
CA TYR A 51 -2.80 4.17 -2.48
C TYR A 51 -1.57 3.26 -2.52
N PHE A 52 -0.77 3.24 -1.45
CA PHE A 52 0.42 2.39 -1.41
C PHE A 52 0.07 0.90 -1.25
N GLU A 53 -1.03 0.56 -0.57
CA GLU A 53 -1.52 -0.81 -0.49
C GLU A 53 -1.81 -1.36 -1.90
N ALA A 54 -2.48 -0.58 -2.76
CA ALA A 54 -2.76 -0.99 -4.14
C ALA A 54 -1.47 -1.28 -4.92
N ILE A 55 -0.44 -0.44 -4.76
CA ILE A 55 0.87 -0.64 -5.38
C ILE A 55 1.54 -1.92 -4.85
N GLY A 56 1.56 -2.11 -3.53
CA GLY A 56 2.17 -3.28 -2.92
C GLY A 56 1.49 -4.60 -3.30
N ARG A 57 0.16 -4.60 -3.43
CA ARG A 57 -0.61 -5.78 -3.90
C ARG A 57 -0.32 -6.12 -5.35
N ALA A 58 -0.13 -5.12 -6.20
CA ALA A 58 0.29 -5.33 -7.59
C ALA A 58 1.68 -5.98 -7.69
N GLU A 59 2.61 -5.62 -6.79
CA GLU A 59 3.93 -6.25 -6.69
C GLU A 59 3.89 -7.68 -6.15
N GLY A 60 3.03 -7.94 -5.17
CA GLY A 60 2.86 -9.25 -4.56
C GLY A 60 2.18 -10.31 -5.45
N GLY A 61 1.78 -9.95 -6.68
CA GLY A 61 1.11 -10.86 -7.61
C GLY A 61 -0.36 -11.16 -7.28
N GLU A 62 -1.02 -10.40 -6.40
CA GLU A 62 -2.41 -10.66 -5.98
C GLU A 62 -3.47 -10.22 -7.01
N TYR A 63 -3.09 -9.70 -8.18
CA TYR A 63 -4.00 -9.31 -9.26
C TYR A 63 -4.20 -10.38 -10.36
N GLY A 64 -3.97 -11.65 -10.06
CA GLY A 64 -4.27 -12.76 -10.98
C GLY A 64 -5.75 -13.18 -11.08
N ILE A 65 -6.68 -12.56 -10.34
CA ILE A 65 -8.07 -13.08 -10.21
C ILE A 65 -9.18 -12.04 -10.47
N LEU A 66 -8.85 -10.82 -10.89
CA LEU A 66 -9.86 -9.80 -11.25
C LEU A 66 -9.80 -9.34 -12.72
N SER A 67 -9.24 -10.16 -13.60
CA SER A 67 -9.45 -10.04 -15.06
C SER A 67 -10.44 -11.11 -15.54
N CYS A 68 -11.68 -11.04 -15.05
CA CYS A 68 -12.83 -11.56 -15.77
C CYS A 68 -13.80 -10.41 -15.97
N ASN A 69 -13.72 -9.80 -17.15
CA ASN A 69 -14.85 -9.37 -17.97
C ASN A 69 -14.34 -9.16 -19.40
#